data_AF-A0A2P8E2E6-F1
#
_entry.id   AF-A0A2P8E2E6-F1
#
_cell.length_a   1.000
_cell.length_b   1.000
_cell.length_c   1.000
_cell.angle_alpha   90.00
_cell.angle_beta   90.00
_cell.angle_gamma   90.00
#
_symmetry.space_group_name_H-M   'P 1'
#
loop_
_entity.id
_entity.type
_entity.pdbx_description
1 polymer ?
#
loop_
_entity_poly.entity_id
_entity_poly.type
_entity_poly.pdbx_seq_one_letter_code
_entity_poly.pdbx_strand_id
1 'polypeptide(L)'
;MLVDRFGRIATDLRVSLTDRCNLRCTYCMPEEGLAWLPRESLLTDDEVVRLVRIGVERLGIREVRFTGGEPLLRRGLVDIVTECAALRPRPELSLTTNAVGLARVAETLATAGLDRVNGSIDTLSHERFETMTHRRRLDDVLEGLAAARAAGLEPVKINAVLMRGINDDEAPDLLTWALEQGYELRFIEQMPLDAQHGWDRAAMVTADEILTSLRTRYTLSPIGDVERGSAPAETWLVDGGPQRVGVIGSVTRPFCGSCDRTRLTAEGEIRNCLFARHESDLRTPLRAGADDAELASRWEMAMASKAAGHGIDDEGFLQPTRPMSAIGG
;
A
#
# COMPACT_ATOMS: atom_id res chain seq x y z
N MET A 1 19.66 11.00 -6.86
CA MET A 1 19.19 9.63 -6.49
C MET A 1 18.76 9.65 -5.04
N LEU A 2 17.72 8.91 -4.67
CA LEU A 2 17.22 8.86 -3.28
C LEU A 2 17.98 7.85 -2.41
N VAL A 3 19.20 8.19 -2.02
CA VAL A 3 20.05 7.34 -1.16
C VAL A 3 19.92 7.77 0.30
N ASP A 4 19.81 6.79 1.20
CA ASP A 4 19.87 7.06 2.64
C ASP A 4 21.24 6.76 3.27
N ARG A 5 21.39 7.06 4.56
CA ARG A 5 22.64 6.87 5.31
C ARG A 5 23.08 5.41 5.49
N PHE A 6 22.23 4.45 5.13
CA PHE A 6 22.50 3.01 5.21
C PHE A 6 22.78 2.40 3.82
N GLY A 7 22.86 3.23 2.78
CA GLY A 7 23.13 2.79 1.41
C GLY A 7 21.91 2.21 0.69
N ARG A 8 20.71 2.29 1.28
CA ARG A 8 19.47 1.89 0.58
C ARG A 8 19.10 2.98 -0.41
N ILE A 9 18.61 2.57 -1.58
CA ILE A 9 18.20 3.47 -2.65
C ILE A 9 16.69 3.34 -2.78
N ALA A 10 15.95 4.44 -2.67
CA ALA A 10 14.52 4.40 -2.90
C ALA A 10 14.17 4.44 -4.38
N THR A 11 13.41 3.44 -4.82
CA THR A 11 12.94 3.26 -6.21
C THR A 11 11.43 3.02 -6.32
N ASP A 12 10.75 2.70 -5.21
CA ASP A 12 9.29 2.55 -5.11
C ASP A 12 8.68 3.81 -4.48
N LEU A 13 7.94 4.58 -5.28
CA LEU A 13 7.19 5.76 -4.86
C LEU A 13 5.74 5.40 -4.59
N ARG A 14 5.29 5.59 -3.34
CA ARG A 14 3.86 5.55 -3.02
C ARG A 14 3.26 6.94 -3.02
N VAL A 15 2.17 7.13 -3.76
CA VAL A 15 1.48 8.41 -3.90
C VAL A 15 0.10 8.30 -3.28
N SER A 16 -0.10 8.94 -2.12
CA SER A 16 -1.41 9.12 -1.53
C SER A 16 -2.16 10.19 -2.28
N LEU A 17 -3.27 9.83 -2.93
CA LEU A 17 -4.03 10.73 -3.79
C LEU A 17 -5.16 11.47 -3.07
N THR A 18 -5.59 10.95 -1.93
CA THR A 18 -6.66 11.51 -1.10
C THR A 18 -6.58 10.86 0.27
N ASP A 19 -7.12 11.51 1.29
CA ASP A 19 -7.34 10.97 2.63
C ASP A 19 -8.72 10.31 2.79
N ARG A 20 -9.62 10.49 1.82
CA ARG A 20 -11.01 10.00 1.86
C ARG A 20 -11.08 8.52 1.54
N CYS A 21 -11.98 7.81 2.23
CA CYS A 21 -12.30 6.42 1.95
C CYS A 21 -13.82 6.19 1.92
N ASN A 22 -14.30 5.23 1.14
CA ASN A 22 -15.68 4.79 1.08
C ASN A 22 -15.97 3.59 2.03
N LEU A 23 -14.93 3.02 2.66
CA LEU A 23 -15.01 2.07 3.78
C LEU A 23 -14.57 2.73 5.10
N ARG A 24 -14.81 2.04 6.22
CA ARG A 24 -14.37 2.42 7.56
C ARG A 24 -13.74 1.20 8.23
N CYS A 25 -12.60 0.73 7.73
CA CYS A 25 -12.01 -0.48 8.26
C CYS A 25 -11.59 -0.26 9.73
N THR A 26 -12.00 -1.13 10.65
CA THR A 26 -11.77 -0.99 12.10
C THR A 26 -10.30 -0.80 12.47
N TYR A 27 -9.39 -1.42 11.71
CA TYR A 27 -7.93 -1.30 11.90
C TYR A 27 -7.31 -0.06 11.23
N CYS A 28 -8.11 0.81 10.61
CA CYS A 28 -7.64 1.96 9.84
C CYS A 28 -8.35 3.25 10.25
N MET A 29 -9.68 3.22 10.33
CA MET A 29 -10.54 4.39 10.49
C MET A 29 -11.75 4.09 11.40
N PRO A 30 -12.12 5.00 12.31
CA PRO A 30 -13.31 4.83 13.16
C PRO A 30 -14.60 4.80 12.31
N GLU A 31 -15.68 4.26 12.87
CA GLU A 31 -16.99 4.12 12.21
C GLU A 31 -17.54 5.48 11.72
N GLU A 32 -17.39 6.52 12.55
CA GLU A 32 -17.81 7.88 12.25
C GLU A 32 -17.00 8.51 11.09
N GLY A 33 -15.83 7.93 10.78
CA GLY A 33 -14.86 8.46 9.84
C GLY A 33 -13.94 9.52 10.44
N LEU A 34 -13.07 10.08 9.59
CA LEU A 34 -12.14 11.16 9.96
C LEU A 34 -12.59 12.49 9.40
N ALA A 35 -12.16 13.57 10.04
CA ALA A 35 -12.25 14.91 9.47
C ALA A 35 -11.35 14.98 8.23
N TRP A 36 -11.96 15.05 7.06
CA TRP A 36 -11.22 15.11 5.81
C TRP A 36 -10.47 16.42 5.65
N LEU A 37 -9.34 16.34 4.96
CA LEU A 37 -8.57 17.49 4.56
C LEU A 37 -9.40 18.42 3.67
N PRO A 38 -9.28 19.74 3.85
CA PRO A 38 -9.79 20.73 2.90
C PRO A 38 -9.22 20.47 1.52
N ARG A 39 -10.02 20.70 0.47
CA ARG A 39 -9.60 20.41 -0.91
C ARG A 39 -8.35 21.21 -1.30
N GLU A 40 -8.24 22.43 -0.78
CA GLU A 40 -7.14 23.37 -1.01
C GLU A 40 -5.81 22.86 -0.41
N SER A 41 -5.92 21.98 0.59
CA SER A 41 -4.78 21.33 1.23
C SER A 41 -4.23 20.15 0.40
N LEU A 42 -4.99 19.62 -0.55
CA LEU A 42 -4.52 18.52 -1.38
C LEU A 42 -3.68 19.02 -2.57
N LEU A 43 -2.76 18.18 -3.03
CA LEU A 43 -2.10 18.36 -4.32
C LEU A 43 -3.12 18.24 -5.46
N THR A 44 -3.06 19.17 -6.40
CA THR A 44 -3.77 19.10 -7.68
C THR A 44 -3.21 17.98 -8.56
N ASP A 45 -3.93 17.60 -9.62
CA ASP A 45 -3.48 16.54 -10.53
C ASP A 45 -2.13 16.93 -11.19
N ASP A 46 -1.98 18.18 -11.64
CA ASP A 46 -0.74 18.71 -12.21
C ASP A 46 0.42 18.69 -11.20
N GLU A 47 0.16 19.03 -9.93
CA GLU A 47 1.17 18.99 -8.88
C GLU A 47 1.63 17.56 -8.59
N VAL A 48 0.70 16.59 -8.58
CA VAL A 48 1.02 15.15 -8.45
C VAL A 48 1.88 14.70 -9.62
N VAL A 49 1.44 14.95 -10.86
CA VAL A 49 2.16 14.55 -12.08
C VAL A 49 3.56 15.16 -12.10
N ARG A 50 3.70 16.45 -11.75
CA ARG A 50 5.01 17.12 -11.67
C ARG A 50 5.94 16.44 -10.67
N LEU A 51 5.47 16.11 -9.47
CA LEU A 51 6.28 15.47 -8.44
C LEU A 51 6.65 14.03 -8.83
N VAL A 52 5.73 13.27 -9.43
CA VAL A 52 6.04 11.93 -9.95
C VAL A 52 7.09 12.03 -11.07
N ARG A 53 6.95 12.97 -11.99
CA ARG A 53 7.93 13.22 -13.06
C ARG A 53 9.32 13.51 -12.50
N ILE A 54 9.43 14.39 -11.50
CA ILE A 54 10.71 14.67 -10.81
C ILE A 54 11.28 13.37 -10.19
N GLY A 55 10.43 12.59 -9.51
CA GLY A 55 10.77 11.29 -8.96
C GLY A 55 11.41 10.35 -9.99
N VAL A 56 10.74 10.19 -11.13
CA VAL A 56 11.15 9.26 -12.20
C VAL A 56 12.38 9.78 -12.95
N GLU A 57 12.33 11.00 -13.47
CA GLU A 57 13.34 11.53 -14.40
C GLU A 57 14.65 11.96 -13.70
N ARG A 58 14.59 12.38 -12.43
CA ARG A 58 15.74 12.96 -11.72
C ARG A 58 16.21 12.12 -10.54
N LEU A 59 15.27 11.45 -9.86
CA LEU A 59 15.54 10.82 -8.56
C LEU A 59 15.71 9.30 -8.65
N GLY A 60 15.36 8.70 -9.79
CA GLY A 60 15.56 7.27 -10.07
C GLY A 60 14.41 6.38 -9.64
N ILE A 61 13.21 6.93 -9.44
CA ILE A 61 12.00 6.14 -9.19
C ILE A 61 11.69 5.26 -10.40
N ARG A 62 11.34 4.00 -10.12
CA ARG A 62 11.04 2.97 -11.13
C ARG A 62 9.64 2.41 -11.00
N GLU A 63 9.08 2.40 -9.80
CA GLU A 63 7.70 2.01 -9.53
C GLU A 63 6.94 3.17 -8.91
N VAL A 64 5.72 3.41 -9.39
CA VAL A 64 4.79 4.37 -8.82
C VAL A 64 3.51 3.63 -8.43
N ARG A 65 3.19 3.69 -7.15
CA ARG A 65 2.00 3.07 -6.56
C ARG A 65 1.03 4.13 -6.10
N PHE A 66 -0.11 4.22 -6.76
CA PHE A 66 -1.21 5.09 -6.35
C PHE A 66 -2.01 4.44 -5.22
N THR A 67 -2.29 5.23 -4.20
CA THR A 67 -2.97 4.83 -2.96
C THR A 67 -3.72 6.05 -2.37
N GLY A 68 -4.12 5.99 -1.11
CA GLY A 68 -4.74 7.11 -0.40
C GLY A 68 -5.28 6.67 0.96
N GLY A 69 -6.46 7.20 1.29
CA GLY A 69 -7.61 6.37 1.63
C GLY A 69 -7.96 5.51 0.41
N GLU A 70 -9.07 5.80 -0.28
CA GLU A 70 -9.47 5.08 -1.49
C GLU A 70 -9.17 5.91 -2.75
N PRO A 71 -8.14 5.56 -3.55
CA PRO A 71 -7.74 6.34 -4.72
C PRO A 71 -8.81 6.43 -5.81
N LEU A 72 -9.71 5.44 -5.93
CA LEU A 72 -10.81 5.47 -6.90
C LEU A 72 -11.82 6.61 -6.65
N LEU A 73 -11.74 7.29 -5.50
CA LEU A 73 -12.53 8.50 -5.22
C LEU A 73 -11.95 9.76 -5.86
N ARG A 74 -10.71 9.72 -6.36
CA ARG A 74 -10.09 10.85 -7.06
C ARG A 74 -10.53 10.90 -8.51
N ARG A 75 -11.28 11.95 -8.87
CA ARG A 75 -11.83 12.13 -10.23
C ARG A 75 -10.76 12.14 -11.33
N GLY A 76 -9.60 12.73 -11.08
CA GLY A 76 -8.49 12.83 -12.04
C GLY A 76 -7.56 11.62 -12.08
N LEU A 77 -7.90 10.49 -11.44
CA LEU A 77 -7.01 9.32 -11.38
C LEU A 77 -6.59 8.80 -12.76
N VAL A 78 -7.52 8.70 -13.71
CA VAL A 78 -7.24 8.21 -15.07
C VAL A 78 -6.25 9.12 -15.79
N ASP A 79 -6.41 10.44 -15.65
CA ASP A 79 -5.52 11.42 -16.29
C ASP A 79 -4.12 11.38 -15.64
N ILE A 80 -4.04 11.27 -14.31
CA ILE A 80 -2.76 11.08 -13.60
C ILE A 80 -2.04 9.83 -14.10
N VAL A 81 -2.73 8.69 -14.20
CA VAL A 81 -2.15 7.44 -14.69
C VAL A 81 -1.65 7.62 -16.13
N THR A 82 -2.45 8.25 -16.99
CA THR A 82 -2.10 8.53 -18.39
C THR A 82 -0.80 9.33 -18.49
N GLU A 83 -0.71 10.46 -17.78
CA GLU A 83 0.46 11.32 -17.77
C GLU A 83 1.70 10.61 -17.19
N CYS A 84 1.54 9.85 -16.11
CA CYS A 84 2.63 9.08 -15.52
C CYS A 84 3.10 7.93 -16.43
N ALA A 85 2.22 7.32 -17.22
CA ALA A 85 2.57 6.27 -18.19
C ALA A 85 3.34 6.82 -19.40
N ALA A 86 3.17 8.11 -19.70
CA ALA A 86 3.89 8.81 -20.76
C ALA A 86 5.34 9.16 -20.41
N LEU A 87 5.73 9.10 -19.12
CA LEU A 87 7.08 9.44 -18.66
C LEU A 87 8.17 8.56 -19.29
N ARG A 88 9.40 9.09 -19.35
CA ARG A 88 10.58 8.40 -19.87
C ARG A 88 11.77 8.57 -18.92
N PRO A 89 12.33 7.47 -18.35
CA PRO A 89 11.90 6.09 -18.50
C PRO A 89 10.47 5.86 -17.98
N ARG A 90 9.72 4.93 -18.59
CA ARG A 90 8.36 4.63 -18.14
C ARG A 90 8.43 3.86 -16.81
N PRO A 91 7.84 4.37 -15.71
CA PRO A 91 7.75 3.62 -14.47
C PRO A 91 6.74 2.46 -14.59
N GLU A 92 6.88 1.46 -13.73
CA GLU A 92 5.79 0.51 -13.47
C GLU A 92 4.70 1.23 -12.64
N LEU A 93 3.46 1.18 -13.08
CA LEU A 93 2.32 1.83 -12.44
C LEU A 93 1.41 0.81 -11.79
N SER A 94 1.13 0.98 -10.50
CA SER A 94 0.19 0.12 -9.79
C SER A 94 -0.77 0.90 -8.90
N LEU A 95 -1.91 0.29 -8.60
CA LEU A 95 -2.95 0.86 -7.75
C LEU A 95 -3.17 -0.04 -6.53
N THR A 96 -3.22 0.54 -5.32
CA THR A 96 -3.74 -0.15 -4.12
C THR A 96 -5.13 0.39 -3.82
N THR A 97 -6.15 -0.48 -3.79
CA THR A 97 -7.57 -0.10 -3.66
C THR A 97 -8.35 -1.15 -2.88
N ASN A 98 -9.44 -0.76 -2.24
CA ASN A 98 -10.44 -1.69 -1.72
C ASN A 98 -11.35 -2.28 -2.80
N ALA A 99 -11.15 -1.90 -4.07
CA ALA A 99 -11.83 -2.40 -5.27
C ALA A 99 -13.34 -2.12 -5.40
N VAL A 100 -14.00 -1.50 -4.42
CA VAL A 100 -15.45 -1.22 -4.43
C VAL A 100 -15.92 -0.41 -5.66
N GLY A 101 -15.05 0.43 -6.23
CA GLY A 101 -15.34 1.22 -7.43
C GLY A 101 -14.70 0.68 -8.72
N LEU A 102 -13.92 -0.41 -8.62
CA LEU A 102 -12.95 -0.78 -9.65
C LEU A 102 -13.61 -1.31 -10.91
N ALA A 103 -14.73 -2.02 -10.78
CA ALA A 103 -15.45 -2.59 -11.93
C ALA A 103 -15.81 -1.54 -13.01
N ARG A 104 -16.10 -0.31 -12.59
CA ARG A 104 -16.51 0.78 -13.49
C ARG A 104 -15.35 1.40 -14.28
N VAL A 105 -14.12 1.23 -13.82
CA VAL A 105 -12.96 1.97 -14.34
C VAL A 105 -11.76 1.08 -14.68
N ALA A 106 -11.83 -0.23 -14.42
CA ALA A 106 -10.74 -1.17 -14.64
C ALA A 106 -10.20 -1.12 -16.09
N GLU A 107 -11.09 -1.20 -17.08
CA GLU A 107 -10.71 -1.11 -18.50
C GLU A 107 -10.12 0.26 -18.87
N THR A 108 -10.68 1.34 -18.31
CA THR A 108 -10.16 2.69 -18.53
C THR A 108 -8.77 2.87 -17.93
N LEU A 109 -8.52 2.33 -16.74
CA LEU A 109 -7.21 2.37 -16.08
C LEU A 109 -6.17 1.53 -16.84
N ALA A 110 -6.54 0.34 -17.32
CA ALA A 110 -5.68 -0.48 -18.16
C ALA A 110 -5.31 0.26 -19.45
N THR A 111 -6.29 0.87 -20.11
CA THR A 111 -6.08 1.68 -21.33
C THR A 111 -5.20 2.90 -21.06
N ALA A 112 -5.33 3.54 -19.90
CA ALA A 112 -4.48 4.64 -19.46
C ALA A 112 -3.03 4.22 -19.20
N GLY A 113 -2.74 2.92 -19.11
CA GLY A 113 -1.41 2.37 -18.93
C GLY A 113 -1.08 1.95 -17.50
N LEU A 114 -2.08 1.72 -16.64
CA LEU A 114 -1.89 1.05 -15.35
C LEU A 114 -1.46 -0.40 -15.59
N ASP A 115 -0.42 -0.88 -14.90
CA ASP A 115 0.10 -2.23 -15.12
C ASP A 115 -0.63 -3.28 -14.26
N ARG A 116 -0.87 -2.98 -12.98
CA ARG A 116 -1.43 -3.97 -12.03
C ARG A 116 -2.21 -3.35 -10.88
N VAL A 117 -3.00 -4.17 -10.19
CA VAL A 117 -3.75 -3.78 -8.99
C VAL A 117 -3.40 -4.63 -7.77
N ASN A 118 -3.43 -3.98 -6.61
CA ASN A 118 -3.42 -4.59 -5.29
C ASN A 118 -4.78 -4.34 -4.63
N GLY A 119 -5.61 -5.36 -4.55
CA GLY A 119 -6.90 -5.33 -3.88
C GLY A 119 -6.80 -5.62 -2.39
N SER A 120 -7.47 -4.84 -1.55
CA SER A 120 -7.64 -5.13 -0.12
C SER A 120 -8.96 -5.85 0.12
N ILE A 121 -8.87 -7.11 0.58
CA ILE A 121 -10.02 -7.92 1.01
C ILE A 121 -9.56 -8.84 2.14
N ASP A 122 -10.17 -8.68 3.30
CA ASP A 122 -9.73 -9.36 4.52
C ASP A 122 -10.58 -10.60 4.86
N THR A 123 -11.74 -10.77 4.21
CA THR A 123 -12.68 -11.86 4.47
C THR A 123 -13.61 -12.08 3.28
N LEU A 124 -14.10 -13.31 3.12
CA LEU A 124 -15.13 -13.69 2.15
C LEU A 124 -16.53 -13.81 2.78
N SER A 125 -16.65 -13.61 4.09
CA SER A 125 -17.94 -13.58 4.79
C SER A 125 -18.55 -12.18 4.73
N HIS A 126 -19.78 -12.05 4.23
CA HIS A 126 -20.49 -10.76 4.19
C HIS A 126 -20.66 -10.15 5.58
N GLU A 127 -20.92 -10.96 6.61
CA GLU A 127 -21.11 -10.49 7.99
C GLU A 127 -19.79 -9.98 8.59
N ARG A 128 -18.70 -10.74 8.43
CA ARG A 128 -17.38 -10.31 8.88
C ARG A 128 -16.91 -9.09 8.11
N PHE A 129 -17.16 -9.02 6.80
CA PHE A 129 -16.84 -7.86 5.98
C PHE A 129 -17.56 -6.61 6.48
N GLU A 130 -18.87 -6.70 6.76
CA GLU A 130 -19.64 -5.59 7.32
C GLU A 130 -19.11 -5.19 8.70
N THR A 131 -18.79 -6.15 9.55
CA THR A 131 -18.20 -5.92 10.88
C THR A 131 -16.86 -5.20 10.79
N MET A 132 -16.01 -5.61 9.85
CA MET A 132 -14.65 -5.08 9.70
C MET A 132 -14.64 -3.72 9.00
N THR A 133 -15.53 -3.47 8.04
CA THR A 133 -15.49 -2.28 7.17
C THR A 133 -16.59 -1.26 7.45
N HIS A 134 -17.54 -1.60 8.32
CA HIS A 134 -18.81 -0.93 8.57
C HIS A 134 -19.67 -0.69 7.31
N ARG A 135 -19.47 -1.48 6.24
CA ARG A 135 -20.18 -1.32 4.97
C ARG A 135 -20.46 -2.69 4.34
N ARG A 136 -21.63 -2.85 3.71
CA ARG A 136 -22.03 -4.08 2.99
C ARG A 136 -21.65 -4.00 1.51
N ARG A 137 -20.36 -4.09 1.19
CA ARG A 137 -19.84 -3.88 -0.18
C ARG A 137 -18.95 -5.02 -0.70
N LEU A 138 -18.97 -6.19 -0.06
CA LEU A 138 -18.14 -7.33 -0.45
C LEU A 138 -18.36 -7.72 -1.91
N ASP A 139 -19.62 -7.75 -2.38
CA ASP A 139 -19.93 -8.11 -3.76
C ASP A 139 -19.27 -7.13 -4.76
N ASP A 140 -19.27 -5.83 -4.47
CA ASP A 140 -18.60 -4.83 -5.31
C ASP A 140 -17.07 -5.00 -5.32
N VAL A 141 -16.48 -5.43 -4.21
CA VAL A 141 -15.05 -5.76 -4.13
C VAL A 141 -14.74 -6.93 -5.05
N LEU A 142 -15.49 -8.02 -4.94
CA LEU A 142 -15.31 -9.22 -5.76
C LEU A 142 -15.51 -8.93 -7.25
N GLU A 143 -16.55 -8.16 -7.61
CA GLU A 143 -16.80 -7.70 -8.97
C GLU A 143 -15.64 -6.83 -9.49
N GLY A 144 -15.15 -5.90 -8.65
CA GLY A 144 -14.04 -5.02 -9.00
C GLY A 144 -12.74 -5.77 -9.28
N LEU A 145 -12.41 -6.79 -8.49
CA LEU A 145 -11.23 -7.63 -8.70
C LEU A 145 -11.35 -8.48 -9.96
N ALA A 146 -12.52 -9.06 -10.21
CA ALA A 146 -12.79 -9.81 -11.43
C ALA A 146 -12.66 -8.93 -12.68
N ALA A 147 -13.19 -7.70 -12.63
CA ALA A 147 -13.07 -6.73 -13.72
C ALA A 147 -11.63 -6.28 -13.96
N ALA A 148 -10.82 -6.10 -12.90
CA ALA A 148 -9.41 -5.77 -13.05
C ALA A 148 -8.62 -6.87 -13.77
N ARG A 149 -8.87 -8.13 -13.39
CA ARG A 149 -8.29 -9.28 -14.10
C ARG A 149 -8.75 -9.34 -15.55
N ALA A 150 -10.05 -9.18 -15.81
CA ALA A 150 -10.60 -9.18 -17.16
C ALA A 150 -10.03 -8.06 -18.06
N ALA A 151 -9.67 -6.91 -17.46
CA ALA A 151 -9.01 -5.80 -18.14
C ALA A 151 -7.51 -6.01 -18.38
N GLY A 152 -6.92 -7.11 -17.90
CA GLY A 152 -5.50 -7.42 -18.06
C GLY A 152 -4.59 -6.70 -17.05
N LEU A 153 -5.13 -6.20 -15.93
CA LEU A 153 -4.35 -5.59 -14.85
C LEU A 153 -3.68 -6.67 -13.98
N GLU A 154 -2.79 -7.44 -14.59
CA GLU A 154 -2.16 -8.62 -14.00
C GLU A 154 -0.69 -8.39 -13.58
N PRO A 155 -0.22 -9.05 -12.50
CA PRO A 155 -1.01 -9.89 -11.59
C PRO A 155 -1.94 -9.05 -10.69
N VAL A 156 -3.14 -9.56 -10.45
CA VAL A 156 -4.02 -9.05 -9.38
C VAL A 156 -3.51 -9.60 -8.06
N LYS A 157 -3.00 -8.71 -7.21
CA LYS A 157 -2.52 -9.05 -5.86
C LYS A 157 -3.60 -8.78 -4.85
N ILE A 158 -3.78 -9.69 -3.90
CA ILE A 158 -4.70 -9.52 -2.78
C ILE A 158 -3.90 -9.28 -1.51
N ASN A 159 -4.24 -8.25 -0.75
CA ASN A 159 -3.72 -7.99 0.58
C ASN A 159 -4.84 -8.24 1.60
N ALA A 160 -4.56 -9.07 2.59
CA ALA A 160 -5.46 -9.38 3.69
C ALA A 160 -4.77 -9.16 5.04
N VAL A 161 -5.48 -8.52 5.98
CA VAL A 161 -5.09 -8.40 7.39
C VAL A 161 -5.96 -9.33 8.22
N LEU A 162 -5.33 -10.23 8.98
CA LEU A 162 -6.04 -11.08 9.92
C LEU A 162 -6.08 -10.42 11.30
N MET A 163 -7.26 -10.43 11.90
CA MET A 163 -7.56 -9.91 13.23
C MET A 163 -8.09 -11.05 14.10
N ARG A 164 -7.46 -11.21 15.27
CA ARG A 164 -7.75 -12.29 16.20
C ARG A 164 -9.19 -12.26 16.67
N GLY A 165 -9.84 -13.42 16.63
CA GLY A 165 -11.25 -13.58 17.02
C GLY A 165 -12.25 -13.00 16.01
N ILE A 166 -11.79 -12.52 14.85
CA ILE A 166 -12.64 -11.93 13.81
C ILE A 166 -12.56 -12.77 12.53
N ASN A 167 -11.38 -12.87 11.92
CA ASN A 167 -11.15 -13.58 10.65
C ASN A 167 -9.85 -14.40 10.65
N ASP A 168 -9.21 -14.60 11.80
CA ASP A 168 -7.94 -15.34 11.93
C ASP A 168 -8.05 -16.84 11.60
N ASP A 169 -9.28 -17.35 11.54
CA ASP A 169 -9.63 -18.70 11.06
C ASP A 169 -9.70 -18.82 9.53
N GLU A 170 -9.74 -17.71 8.78
CA GLU A 170 -10.04 -17.74 7.34
C GLU A 170 -8.82 -17.86 6.41
N ALA A 171 -7.59 -17.86 6.94
CA ALA A 171 -6.39 -17.82 6.11
C ALA A 171 -6.33 -18.93 5.02
N PRO A 172 -6.62 -20.21 5.32
CA PRO A 172 -6.60 -21.26 4.30
C PRO A 172 -7.70 -21.12 3.23
N ASP A 173 -8.87 -20.62 3.62
CA ASP A 173 -10.01 -20.45 2.70
C ASP A 173 -9.82 -19.23 1.80
N LEU A 174 -9.27 -18.14 2.34
CA LEU A 174 -8.83 -16.98 1.53
C LEU A 174 -7.78 -17.38 0.51
N LEU A 175 -6.81 -18.23 0.89
CA LEU A 175 -5.81 -18.74 -0.04
C LEU A 175 -6.46 -19.64 -1.10
N THR A 176 -7.38 -20.54 -0.73
CA THR A 176 -8.12 -21.38 -1.69
C THR A 176 -8.79 -20.52 -2.75
N TRP A 177 -9.57 -19.54 -2.31
CA TRP A 177 -10.27 -18.62 -3.21
C TRP A 177 -9.31 -17.84 -4.11
N ALA A 178 -8.25 -17.26 -3.56
CA ALA A 178 -7.28 -16.51 -4.35
C ALA A 178 -6.63 -17.38 -5.44
N LEU A 179 -6.26 -18.62 -5.12
CA LEU A 179 -5.70 -19.57 -6.07
C LEU A 179 -6.70 -19.92 -7.19
N GLU A 180 -7.95 -20.19 -6.85
CA GLU A 180 -9.02 -20.47 -7.82
C GLU A 180 -9.28 -19.28 -8.76
N GLN A 181 -9.16 -18.06 -8.25
CA GLN A 181 -9.31 -16.83 -9.03
C GLN A 181 -8.03 -16.41 -9.76
N GLY A 182 -6.91 -17.13 -9.60
CA GLY A 182 -5.63 -16.78 -10.21
C GLY A 182 -4.98 -15.51 -9.63
N TYR A 183 -5.28 -15.18 -8.38
CA TYR A 183 -4.73 -14.03 -7.66
C TYR A 183 -3.50 -14.39 -6.81
N GLU A 184 -2.61 -13.42 -6.60
CA GLU A 184 -1.50 -13.54 -5.67
C GLU A 184 -1.90 -13.01 -4.28
N LEU A 185 -2.18 -13.91 -3.33
CA LEU A 185 -2.55 -13.51 -1.97
C LEU A 185 -1.33 -13.19 -1.11
N ARG A 186 -1.46 -12.14 -0.30
CA ARG A 186 -0.49 -11.70 0.70
C ARG A 186 -1.21 -11.38 2.00
N PHE A 187 -0.79 -12.02 3.08
CA PHE A 187 -1.21 -11.64 4.41
C PHE A 187 -0.30 -10.56 4.98
N ILE A 188 -0.84 -9.66 5.78
CA ILE A 188 -0.10 -8.56 6.42
C ILE A 188 -0.40 -8.58 7.92
N GLU A 189 0.65 -8.54 8.74
CA GLU A 189 0.47 -8.34 10.18
C GLU A 189 -0.10 -6.94 10.44
N GLN A 190 -1.13 -6.89 11.29
CA GLN A 190 -1.71 -5.62 11.73
C GLN A 190 -0.64 -4.72 12.36
N MET A 191 -0.55 -3.47 11.91
CA MET A 191 0.38 -2.46 12.42
C MET A 191 -0.35 -1.42 13.27
N PRO A 192 0.34 -0.75 14.22
CA PRO A 192 -0.21 0.36 14.99
C PRO A 192 -0.31 1.62 14.14
N LEU A 193 -1.28 1.66 13.22
CA LEU A 193 -1.54 2.77 12.29
C LEU A 193 -3.04 3.12 12.24
N ASP A 194 -3.79 2.64 13.23
CA ASP A 194 -5.19 2.94 13.42
C ASP A 194 -5.34 4.32 14.08
N ALA A 195 -6.38 5.06 13.70
CA ALA A 195 -6.60 6.40 14.25
C ALA A 195 -6.96 6.39 15.75
N GLN A 196 -7.45 5.26 16.26
CA GLN A 196 -7.94 5.11 17.63
C GLN A 196 -6.81 4.77 18.62
N HIS A 197 -5.61 4.44 18.14
CA HIS A 197 -4.51 3.92 18.94
C HIS A 197 -4.91 2.70 19.79
N GLY A 198 -5.82 1.88 19.26
CA GLY A 198 -6.36 0.66 19.88
C GLY A 198 -5.59 -0.60 19.50
N TRP A 199 -4.53 -0.51 18.70
CA TRP A 199 -3.68 -1.65 18.37
C TRP A 199 -3.01 -2.24 19.62
N ASP A 200 -3.16 -3.56 19.78
CA ASP A 200 -2.51 -4.33 20.83
C ASP A 200 -1.62 -5.41 20.20
N ARG A 201 -0.31 -5.33 20.50
CA ARG A 201 0.69 -6.30 20.04
C ARG A 201 0.34 -7.73 20.46
N ALA A 202 -0.26 -7.92 21.64
CA ALA A 202 -0.63 -9.24 22.13
C ALA A 202 -1.86 -9.83 21.40
N ALA A 203 -2.68 -8.96 20.80
CA ALA A 203 -3.88 -9.35 20.07
C ALA A 203 -3.63 -9.57 18.56
N MET A 204 -2.51 -9.12 17.99
CA MET A 204 -2.22 -9.30 16.56
C MET A 204 -2.04 -10.78 16.20
N VAL A 205 -2.38 -11.14 14.95
CA VAL A 205 -2.03 -12.44 14.37
C VAL A 205 -0.65 -12.35 13.74
N THR A 206 0.28 -13.17 14.22
CA THR A 206 1.68 -13.14 13.78
C THR A 206 1.90 -13.86 12.44
N ALA A 207 3.01 -13.55 11.76
CA ALA A 207 3.45 -14.24 10.56
C ALA A 207 3.58 -15.76 10.78
N ASP A 208 4.04 -16.19 11.96
CA ASP A 208 4.15 -17.61 12.30
C ASP A 208 2.79 -18.27 12.53
N GLU A 209 1.83 -17.57 13.13
CA GLU A 209 0.45 -18.06 13.25
C GLU A 209 -0.22 -18.19 11.89
N ILE A 210 -0.05 -17.20 11.00
CA ILE A 210 -0.56 -17.24 9.62
C ILE A 210 0.01 -18.48 8.90
N LEU A 211 1.34 -18.66 8.93
CA LEU A 211 1.97 -19.81 8.28
C LEU A 211 1.54 -21.15 8.90
N THR A 212 1.34 -21.19 10.22
CA THR A 212 0.84 -22.38 10.92
C THR A 212 -0.58 -22.72 10.47
N SER A 213 -1.46 -21.72 10.40
CA SER A 213 -2.83 -21.87 9.89
C SER A 213 -2.84 -22.39 8.45
N LEU A 214 -2.06 -21.78 7.55
CA LEU A 214 -1.97 -22.23 6.15
C LEU A 214 -1.44 -23.67 6.02
N ARG A 215 -0.48 -24.07 6.87
CA ARG A 215 0.09 -25.43 6.88
C ARG A 215 -0.89 -26.53 7.30
N THR A 216 -2.07 -26.18 7.82
CA THR A 216 -3.13 -27.16 8.07
C THR A 216 -3.71 -27.74 6.78
N ARG A 217 -3.60 -27.00 5.66
CA ARG A 217 -4.16 -27.39 4.35
C ARG A 217 -3.12 -27.48 3.23
N TYR A 218 -2.01 -26.75 3.33
CA TYR A 218 -1.03 -26.62 2.26
C TYR A 218 0.38 -27.01 2.69
N THR A 219 1.16 -27.55 1.75
CA THR A 219 2.61 -27.64 1.91
C THR A 219 3.25 -26.34 1.43
N LEU A 220 3.93 -25.62 2.34
CA LEU A 220 4.56 -24.34 2.03
C LEU A 220 6.09 -24.46 2.01
N SER A 221 6.71 -24.14 0.88
CA SER A 221 8.17 -24.11 0.72
C SER A 221 8.66 -22.68 0.47
N PRO A 222 9.62 -22.16 1.27
CA PRO A 222 10.12 -20.79 1.09
C PRO A 222 10.88 -20.66 -0.24
N ILE A 223 10.73 -19.52 -0.91
CA ILE A 223 11.41 -19.24 -2.19
C ILE A 223 12.85 -18.68 -1.96
N GLY A 224 13.16 -18.23 -0.75
CA GLY A 224 14.49 -17.75 -0.35
C GLY A 224 14.68 -16.23 -0.55
N ASP A 225 15.66 -15.66 0.15
CA ASP A 225 15.82 -14.20 0.27
C ASP A 225 16.33 -13.50 -1.00
N VAL A 226 17.04 -14.22 -1.87
CA VAL A 226 17.57 -13.67 -3.12
C VAL A 226 16.44 -13.24 -4.05
N GLU A 227 15.36 -14.01 -4.12
CA GLU A 227 14.19 -13.68 -4.94
C GLU A 227 13.30 -12.60 -4.28
N ARG A 228 13.38 -12.44 -2.95
CA ARG A 228 12.64 -11.42 -2.19
C ARG A 228 13.16 -10.00 -2.48
N GLY A 229 14.48 -9.80 -2.47
CA GLY A 229 15.08 -8.47 -2.64
C GLY A 229 14.52 -7.42 -1.67
N SER A 230 13.93 -6.35 -2.21
CA SER A 230 13.27 -5.27 -1.45
C SER A 230 11.78 -5.50 -1.17
N ALA A 231 11.20 -6.61 -1.67
CA ALA A 231 9.79 -6.90 -1.47
C ALA A 231 9.47 -7.14 0.01
N PRO A 232 8.39 -6.53 0.54
CA PRO A 232 8.06 -6.68 1.95
C PRO A 232 7.62 -8.11 2.30
N ALA A 233 6.97 -8.81 1.37
CA ALA A 233 6.46 -10.15 1.60
C ALA A 233 7.59 -11.19 1.49
N GLU A 234 7.74 -12.02 2.51
CA GLU A 234 8.29 -13.36 2.30
C GLU A 234 7.30 -14.13 1.43
N THR A 235 7.80 -14.97 0.52
CA THR A 235 6.96 -15.71 -0.43
C THR A 235 7.22 -17.20 -0.31
N TRP A 236 6.14 -17.98 -0.32
CA TRP A 236 6.15 -19.44 -0.26
C TRP A 236 5.46 -20.01 -1.49
N LEU A 237 6.04 -21.08 -2.05
CA LEU A 237 5.35 -21.94 -3.01
C LEU A 237 4.28 -22.75 -2.29
N VAL A 238 3.11 -22.84 -2.91
CA VAL A 238 1.99 -23.65 -2.45
C VAL A 238 2.04 -25.00 -3.15
N ASP A 239 2.10 -26.09 -2.38
CA ASP A 239 2.07 -27.49 -2.85
C ASP A 239 3.10 -27.82 -3.95
N GLY A 240 4.29 -27.22 -3.87
CA GLY A 240 5.36 -27.39 -4.85
C GLY A 240 5.30 -26.45 -6.05
N GLY A 241 4.29 -25.59 -6.13
CA GLY A 241 4.15 -24.52 -7.12
C GLY A 241 3.34 -24.92 -8.37
N PRO A 242 3.17 -23.99 -9.33
CA PRO A 242 3.83 -22.68 -9.41
C PRO A 242 3.18 -21.58 -8.55
N GLN A 243 2.02 -21.84 -7.93
CA GLN A 243 1.31 -20.83 -7.17
C GLN A 243 2.04 -20.43 -5.89
N ARG A 244 1.76 -19.20 -5.43
CA ARG A 244 2.51 -18.54 -4.36
C ARG A 244 1.57 -17.86 -3.37
N VAL A 245 1.99 -17.81 -2.11
CA VAL A 245 1.39 -16.98 -1.06
C VAL A 245 2.46 -16.13 -0.41
N GLY A 246 2.13 -14.88 -0.09
CA GLY A 246 2.99 -13.97 0.64
C GLY A 246 2.53 -13.75 2.08
N VAL A 247 3.48 -13.43 2.95
CA VAL A 247 3.24 -12.99 4.34
C VAL A 247 4.21 -11.86 4.62
N ILE A 248 3.64 -10.72 5.02
CA ILE A 248 4.34 -9.51 5.37
C ILE A 248 4.36 -9.44 6.90
N GLY A 249 5.46 -9.90 7.49
CA GLY A 249 5.72 -9.80 8.93
C GLY A 249 6.14 -8.38 9.32
N SER A 250 5.24 -7.40 9.16
CA SER A 250 5.50 -5.97 9.41
C SER A 250 5.97 -5.66 10.83
N VAL A 251 5.67 -6.53 11.79
CA VAL A 251 6.03 -6.38 13.20
C VAL A 251 7.06 -7.44 13.59
N THR A 252 6.79 -8.72 13.34
CA THR A 252 7.62 -9.82 13.84
C THR A 252 8.83 -10.14 12.97
N ARG A 253 8.83 -9.73 11.70
CA ARG A 253 9.91 -10.01 10.72
C ARG A 253 10.28 -8.78 9.88
N PRO A 254 10.89 -7.74 10.49
CA PRO A 254 11.12 -6.47 9.84
C PRO A 254 11.99 -6.56 8.58
N PHE A 255 11.57 -5.89 7.50
CA PHE A 255 12.27 -5.81 6.21
C PHE A 255 12.87 -4.41 5.94
N CYS A 256 13.19 -3.67 7.01
CA CYS A 256 13.72 -2.32 6.86
C CYS A 256 15.09 -2.29 6.17
N GLY A 257 15.93 -3.32 6.38
CA GLY A 257 17.29 -3.39 5.85
C GLY A 257 17.38 -3.30 4.32
N SER A 258 16.35 -3.75 3.59
CA SER A 258 16.27 -3.69 2.13
C SER A 258 15.22 -2.70 1.61
N CYS A 259 14.65 -1.85 2.48
CA CYS A 259 13.54 -0.98 2.14
C CYS A 259 13.92 0.13 1.14
N ASP A 260 13.32 0.08 -0.05
CA ASP A 260 13.50 0.99 -1.19
C ASP A 260 12.31 1.95 -1.40
N ARG A 261 11.49 2.14 -0.37
CA ARG A 261 10.28 2.98 -0.46
C ARG A 261 10.51 4.42 -0.05
N THR A 262 9.84 5.32 -0.77
CA THR A 262 9.54 6.71 -0.40
C THR A 262 8.04 6.96 -0.59
N ARG A 263 7.45 7.93 0.13
CA ARG A 263 6.01 8.22 0.05
C ARG A 263 5.77 9.70 -0.11
N LEU A 264 4.83 10.04 -0.97
CA LEU A 264 4.24 11.36 -1.15
C LEU A 264 2.83 11.34 -0.55
N THR A 265 2.59 12.16 0.47
CA THR A 265 1.25 12.33 1.07
C THR A 265 0.34 13.13 0.15
N ALA A 266 -0.97 13.11 0.42
CA ALA A 266 -1.95 13.82 -0.41
C ALA A 266 -1.79 15.35 -0.32
N GLU A 267 -1.18 15.85 0.76
CA GLU A 267 -0.85 17.25 1.00
C GLU A 267 0.53 17.64 0.45
N GLY A 268 1.26 16.70 -0.14
CA GLY A 268 2.55 16.97 -0.76
C GLY A 268 3.73 17.02 0.19
N GLU A 269 3.71 16.16 1.20
CA GLU A 269 4.85 15.94 2.07
C GLU A 269 5.51 14.59 1.78
N ILE A 270 6.83 14.54 1.98
CA ILE A 270 7.60 13.30 1.87
C ILE A 270 7.69 12.61 3.22
N ARG A 271 7.25 11.35 3.24
CA ARG A 271 7.52 10.39 4.31
C ARG A 271 8.51 9.34 3.82
N ASN A 272 9.66 9.28 4.47
CA ASN A 272 10.69 8.27 4.19
C ASN A 272 10.41 6.90 4.84
N CYS A 273 9.45 6.83 5.76
CA CYS A 273 9.00 5.62 6.45
C CYS A 273 7.50 5.71 6.73
N LEU A 274 6.82 4.55 6.77
CA LEU A 274 5.42 4.48 7.19
C LEU A 274 5.25 4.98 8.63
N PHE A 275 6.25 4.68 9.49
CA PHE A 275 6.30 5.07 10.89
C PHE A 275 7.02 6.40 11.16
N ALA A 276 7.28 7.22 10.14
CA ALA A 276 7.94 8.50 10.33
C ALA A 276 7.12 9.43 11.25
N ARG A 277 7.78 10.18 12.14
CA ARG A 277 7.12 11.19 12.99
C ARG A 277 7.21 12.60 12.42
N HIS A 278 8.03 12.77 11.39
CA HIS A 278 8.26 14.03 10.71
C HIS A 278 8.16 13.81 9.21
N GLU A 279 7.70 14.83 8.52
CA GLU A 279 7.45 14.84 7.08
C GLU A 279 8.21 16.03 6.49
N SER A 280 8.57 15.96 5.20
CA SER A 280 9.28 17.05 4.52
C SER A 280 8.39 17.67 3.48
N ASP A 281 8.02 18.94 3.67
CA ASP A 281 7.10 19.67 2.80
C ASP A 281 7.72 19.97 1.42
N LEU A 282 7.05 19.47 0.37
CA LEU A 282 7.33 19.83 -1.02
C LEU A 282 6.26 20.75 -1.61
N ARG A 283 5.04 20.78 -1.07
CA ARG A 283 3.92 21.55 -1.62
C ARG A 283 4.17 23.05 -1.48
N THR A 284 4.58 23.53 -0.31
CA THR A 284 4.82 24.97 -0.12
C THR A 284 5.90 25.51 -1.07
N PRO A 285 7.10 24.91 -1.17
CA PRO A 285 8.09 25.38 -2.15
C PRO A 285 7.60 25.22 -3.59
N LEU A 286 6.90 24.13 -3.92
CA LEU A 286 6.31 23.94 -5.25
C LEU A 286 5.38 25.10 -5.61
N ARG A 287 4.44 25.46 -4.72
CA ARG A 287 3.49 26.56 -4.93
C ARG A 287 4.14 27.94 -4.87
N ALA A 288 5.28 28.07 -4.21
CA ALA A 288 6.10 29.28 -4.22
C ALA A 288 6.94 29.44 -5.50
N GLY A 289 6.88 28.49 -6.43
CA GLY A 289 7.60 28.54 -7.70
C GLY A 289 8.99 27.92 -7.68
N ALA A 290 9.30 27.07 -6.70
CA ALA A 290 10.53 26.28 -6.68
C ALA A 290 10.66 25.47 -7.98
N ASP A 291 11.86 25.43 -8.54
CA ASP A 291 12.16 24.65 -9.73
C ASP A 291 12.29 23.15 -9.41
N ASP A 292 12.38 22.33 -10.46
CA ASP A 292 12.47 20.89 -10.31
C ASP A 292 13.76 20.42 -9.61
N ALA A 293 14.85 21.21 -9.68
CA ALA A 293 16.12 20.87 -9.05
C ALA A 293 16.06 21.12 -7.53
N GLU A 294 15.43 22.21 -7.11
CA GLU A 294 15.18 22.49 -5.69
C GLU A 294 14.27 21.43 -5.07
N LEU A 295 13.16 21.09 -5.73
CA LEU A 295 12.24 20.05 -5.25
C LEU A 295 12.93 18.69 -5.15
N ALA A 296 13.76 18.33 -6.13
CA ALA A 296 14.57 17.11 -6.09
C ALA A 296 15.54 17.11 -4.90
N SER A 297 16.26 18.21 -4.67
CA SER A 297 17.19 18.34 -3.54
C SER A 297 16.50 18.22 -2.18
N ARG A 298 15.32 18.82 -2.02
CA ARG A 298 14.50 18.69 -0.80
C ARG A 298 14.08 17.24 -0.54
N TRP A 299 13.71 16.52 -1.60
CA TRP A 299 13.37 15.11 -1.51
C TRP A 299 14.58 14.25 -1.11
N GLU A 300 15.75 14.49 -1.70
CA GLU A 300 16.98 13.80 -1.35
C GLU A 300 17.35 13.99 0.12
N MET A 301 17.24 15.23 0.65
CA MET A 301 17.45 15.52 2.07
C MET A 301 16.47 14.77 2.98
N ALA A 302 15.18 14.71 2.59
CA ALA A 302 14.17 13.95 3.32
C ALA A 302 14.54 12.46 3.42
N MET A 303 15.03 11.87 2.32
CA MET A 303 15.43 10.47 2.28
C MET A 303 16.75 10.19 3.02
N ALA A 304 17.70 11.11 3.01
CA ALA A 304 18.94 10.99 3.78
C ALA A 304 18.68 10.82 5.30
N SER A 305 17.57 11.38 5.80
CA SER A 305 17.17 11.27 7.21
C SER A 305 16.53 9.93 7.60
N LYS A 306 16.23 9.04 6.63
CA LYS A 306 15.57 7.74 6.88
C LYS A 306 16.32 6.94 7.94
N ALA A 307 15.60 6.44 8.94
CA ALA A 307 16.15 5.62 10.01
C ALA A 307 16.44 4.18 9.56
N ALA A 308 17.29 3.45 10.29
CA ALA A 308 17.66 2.07 9.96
C ALA A 308 16.44 1.14 9.93
N GLY A 309 15.54 1.32 10.91
CA GLY A 309 14.25 0.63 11.01
C GLY A 309 13.20 1.50 11.69
N HIS A 310 11.98 0.98 11.78
CA HIS A 310 10.87 1.69 12.45
C HIS A 310 10.91 1.59 13.97
N GLY A 311 11.74 0.71 14.55
CA GLY A 311 11.94 0.60 15.99
C GLY A 311 10.71 0.12 16.76
N ILE A 312 9.84 -0.71 16.17
CA ILE A 312 8.60 -1.17 16.85
C ILE A 312 8.89 -2.06 18.07
N ASP A 313 10.11 -2.62 18.12
CA ASP A 313 10.60 -3.43 19.22
C ASP A 313 11.34 -2.61 20.29
N ASP A 314 11.56 -1.31 20.06
CA ASP A 314 12.25 -0.45 21.02
C ASP A 314 11.29 -0.07 22.15
N GLU A 315 11.75 -0.11 23.41
CA GLU A 315 10.94 0.29 24.58
C GLU A 315 10.41 1.74 24.47
N GLY A 316 11.08 2.58 23.69
CA GLY A 316 10.69 3.97 23.41
C GLY A 316 9.83 4.15 22.15
N PHE A 317 9.29 3.09 21.56
CA PHE A 317 8.45 3.19 20.37
C PHE A 317 7.20 4.04 20.66
N LEU A 318 7.00 5.05 19.82
CA LEU A 318 5.79 5.86 19.83
C LEU A 318 5.03 5.61 18.54
N GLN A 319 3.76 5.24 18.68
CA GLN A 319 2.85 5.09 17.55
C GLN A 319 2.81 6.40 16.73
N PRO A 320 2.88 6.32 15.39
CA PRO A 320 2.75 7.51 14.55
C PRO A 320 1.39 8.17 14.73
N THR A 321 1.37 9.50 14.74
CA THR A 321 0.14 10.28 14.92
C THR A 321 -0.81 10.22 13.72
N ARG A 322 -0.30 9.91 12.53
CA ARG A 322 -1.08 9.86 11.29
C ARG A 322 -1.61 8.44 11.05
N PRO A 323 -2.93 8.28 10.79
CA PRO A 323 -3.50 6.99 10.46
C PRO A 323 -3.10 6.54 9.05
N MET A 324 -3.26 5.25 8.77
CA MET A 324 -2.91 4.64 7.47
C MET A 324 -3.55 5.36 6.28
N SER A 325 -4.82 5.76 6.39
CA SER A 325 -5.55 6.47 5.32
C SER A 325 -4.93 7.83 4.93
N ALA A 326 -4.14 8.43 5.81
CA ALA A 326 -3.55 9.75 5.59
C ALA A 326 -2.14 9.69 4.99
N ILE A 327 -1.53 8.51 4.87
CA ILE A 327 -0.10 8.36 4.53
C ILE A 327 0.17 7.38 3.38
N GLY A 328 -0.86 6.68 2.89
CA GLY A 328 -0.75 5.71 1.81
C GLY A 328 -0.20 4.35 2.27
N GLY A 329 -1.09 3.36 2.30
CA GLY A 329 -0.82 1.96 2.69
C GLY A 329 0.20 1.22 1.84
#